data_AF-A0A3N5PBG5-F1
#
_entry.id   AF-A0A3N5PBG5-F1
#
_cell.length_a   1.000
_cell.length_b   1.000
_cell.length_c   1.000
_cell.angle_alpha   90.00
_cell.angle_beta   90.00
_cell.angle_gamma   90.00
#
_symmetry.space_group_name_H-M   'P 1'
#
loop_
_entity.id
_entity.type
_entity.pdbx_description
1 polymer ?
#
loop_
_entity_poly.entity_id
_entity_poly.type
_entity_poly.pdbx_seq_one_letter_code
_entity_poly.pdbx_strand_id
1 'polypeptide(L)'
;MNAYKTEFLELALELGVLKFGEFTLKSGRISPYFFNSGLFNSGYAAAKLGRCYASAIAALDIEFDMLFGPAYKGIPLVVLSAASLASHLDEDYPFAFNRKEAKDHGEGGSIIGAPLAGRVLIVDDVITAGTAVREVLEIVRGAGATPAGVLVALDREEVAPKAKISAVRQLENELEVPIRSIVSLTDLIDHLEEDKEYEQYLP
;
A
#
# COMPACT_ATOMS: atom_id res chain seq x y z
N MET A 1 -16.77 -2.50 -10.52
CA MET A 1 -15.57 -2.12 -9.74
C MET A 1 -15.43 -0.59 -9.69
N ASN A 2 -14.83 0.00 -8.64
CA ASN A 2 -14.57 1.46 -8.56
C ASN A 2 -13.57 1.90 -9.65
N ALA A 3 -13.74 3.09 -10.22
CA ALA A 3 -12.93 3.57 -11.35
C ALA A 3 -11.41 3.59 -11.07
N TYR A 4 -11.00 4.01 -9.86
CA TYR A 4 -9.58 4.05 -9.48
C TYR A 4 -8.95 2.65 -9.35
N LYS A 5 -9.76 1.62 -9.07
CA LYS A 5 -9.30 0.23 -9.02
C LYS A 5 -9.02 -0.28 -10.43
N THR A 6 -9.94 0.00 -11.37
CA THR A 6 -9.73 -0.30 -12.79
C THR A 6 -8.48 0.39 -13.33
N GLU A 7 -8.33 1.70 -13.10
CA GLU A 7 -7.14 2.45 -13.56
C GLU A 7 -5.84 1.88 -12.96
N PHE A 8 -5.87 1.46 -11.69
CA PHE A 8 -4.71 0.84 -11.05
C PHE A 8 -4.35 -0.51 -11.68
N LEU A 9 -5.33 -1.39 -11.94
CA LEU A 9 -5.10 -2.70 -12.55
C LEU A 9 -4.61 -2.58 -13.98
N GLU A 10 -5.25 -1.75 -14.80
CA GLU A 10 -4.84 -1.48 -16.18
C GLU A 10 -3.41 -0.95 -16.23
N LEU A 11 -3.07 0.02 -15.36
CA LEU A 11 -1.70 0.53 -15.27
C LEU A 11 -0.70 -0.56 -14.85
N ALA A 12 -1.09 -1.41 -13.91
CA ALA A 12 -0.22 -2.47 -13.42
C ALA A 12 0.05 -3.52 -14.52
N LEU A 13 -0.95 -3.85 -15.33
CA LEU A 13 -0.84 -4.74 -16.47
C LEU A 13 -0.02 -4.10 -17.60
N GLU A 14 -0.34 -2.86 -17.97
CA GLU A 14 0.35 -2.05 -19.00
C GLU A 14 1.87 -2.01 -18.75
N LEU A 15 2.28 -1.75 -17.51
CA LEU A 15 3.68 -1.60 -17.13
C LEU A 15 4.35 -2.93 -16.75
N GLY A 16 3.62 -4.04 -16.79
CA GLY A 16 4.09 -5.35 -16.34
C GLY A 16 4.45 -5.38 -14.86
N VAL A 17 3.90 -4.47 -14.05
CA VAL A 17 3.93 -4.54 -12.58
C VAL A 17 3.22 -5.80 -12.13
N LEU A 18 2.08 -6.09 -12.75
CA LEU A 18 1.33 -7.33 -12.58
C LEU A 18 1.57 -8.21 -13.82
N LYS A 19 1.97 -9.46 -13.59
CA LYS A 19 2.20 -10.45 -14.64
C LYS A 19 1.57 -11.78 -14.29
N PHE A 20 1.14 -12.53 -15.30
CA PHE A 20 0.66 -13.91 -15.18
C PHE A 20 1.71 -14.89 -15.71
N GLY A 21 1.72 -16.10 -15.15
CA GLY A 21 2.71 -17.14 -15.43
C GLY A 21 3.14 -17.86 -14.15
N GLU A 22 4.17 -18.70 -14.22
CA GLU A 22 4.65 -19.43 -13.05
C GLU A 22 5.77 -18.67 -12.33
N PHE A 23 5.52 -18.24 -11.09
CA PHE A 23 6.48 -17.50 -10.28
C PHE A 23 6.75 -18.16 -8.93
N THR A 24 8.02 -18.37 -8.58
CA THR A 24 8.42 -18.84 -7.25
C THR A 24 8.51 -17.67 -6.27
N LEU A 25 7.61 -17.65 -5.28
CA LEU A 25 7.59 -16.62 -4.23
C LEU A 25 8.70 -16.84 -3.20
N LYS A 26 8.98 -15.83 -2.37
CA LYS A 26 9.92 -15.95 -1.22
C LYS A 26 9.54 -17.06 -0.24
N SER A 27 8.26 -17.44 -0.19
CA SER A 27 7.76 -18.56 0.61
C SER A 27 8.04 -19.94 0.01
N GLY A 28 8.55 -20.01 -1.23
CA GLY A 28 8.70 -21.24 -2.00
C GLY A 28 7.43 -21.69 -2.74
N ARG A 29 6.30 -21.00 -2.54
CA ARG A 29 5.05 -21.28 -3.28
C ARG A 29 5.20 -20.89 -4.75
N ILE A 30 4.65 -21.70 -5.64
CA ILE A 30 4.45 -21.35 -7.06
C ILE A 30 3.15 -20.56 -7.15
N SER A 31 3.22 -19.36 -7.71
CA SER A 31 2.09 -18.44 -7.88
C SER A 31 1.80 -18.25 -9.37
N PRO A 32 0.52 -18.24 -9.79
CA PRO A 32 0.14 -18.01 -11.18
C PRO A 32 0.25 -16.53 -11.61
N TYR A 33 0.61 -15.65 -10.68
CA TYR A 33 0.83 -14.24 -10.92
C TYR A 33 1.97 -13.69 -10.06
N PHE A 34 2.50 -12.54 -10.45
CA PHE A 34 3.49 -11.81 -9.68
C PHE A 34 3.25 -10.31 -9.74
N PHE A 35 3.38 -9.66 -8.60
CA PHE A 35 3.23 -8.21 -8.45
C PHE A 35 4.54 -7.58 -7.99
N ASN A 36 5.07 -6.65 -8.79
CA ASN A 36 6.29 -5.91 -8.51
C ASN A 36 6.10 -4.40 -8.64
N SER A 37 5.74 -3.76 -7.52
CA SER A 37 5.60 -2.31 -7.39
C SER A 37 6.82 -1.50 -7.86
N GLY A 38 8.02 -2.09 -7.89
CA GLY A 38 9.24 -1.43 -8.35
C GLY A 38 9.26 -1.07 -9.84
N LEU A 39 8.29 -1.57 -10.62
CA LEU A 39 8.13 -1.21 -12.03
C LEU A 39 7.30 0.07 -12.24
N PHE A 40 6.70 0.63 -11.19
CA PHE A 40 6.19 2.00 -11.22
C PHE A 40 7.34 3.01 -11.10
N ASN A 41 8.16 3.13 -12.16
CA ASN A 41 9.45 3.81 -12.12
C ASN A 41 9.61 4.97 -13.11
N SER A 42 8.50 5.43 -13.70
CA SER A 42 8.46 6.59 -14.59
C SER A 42 7.59 7.71 -14.00
N GLY A 43 7.74 8.94 -14.50
CA GLY A 43 6.87 10.05 -14.09
C GLY A 43 5.39 9.81 -14.44
N TYR A 44 5.11 9.14 -15.55
CA TYR A 44 3.75 8.71 -15.93
C TYR A 44 3.17 7.74 -14.90
N ALA A 45 3.94 6.71 -14.53
CA ALA A 45 3.54 5.74 -13.52
C ALA A 45 3.31 6.41 -12.16
N ALA A 46 4.23 7.28 -11.73
CA ALA A 46 4.14 8.00 -10.47
C ALA A 46 2.89 8.90 -10.38
N ALA A 47 2.57 9.64 -11.46
CA ALA A 47 1.40 10.50 -11.50
C ALA A 47 0.09 9.71 -11.39
N LYS A 48 -0.05 8.61 -12.15
CA LYS A 48 -1.23 7.74 -12.05
C LYS A 48 -1.32 7.05 -10.69
N LEU A 49 -0.20 6.57 -10.16
CA LEU A 49 -0.15 5.89 -8.87
C LEU A 49 -0.58 6.81 -7.73
N GLY A 50 -0.10 8.07 -7.71
CA GLY A 50 -0.52 9.08 -6.74
C GLY A 50 -2.03 9.29 -6.76
N ARG A 51 -2.64 9.40 -7.95
CA ARG A 51 -4.11 9.52 -8.08
C ARG A 51 -4.87 8.29 -7.61
N CYS A 52 -4.36 7.09 -7.89
CA CYS A 52 -4.97 5.84 -7.43
C CYS A 52 -4.96 5.75 -5.90
N TYR A 53 -3.83 6.06 -5.26
CA TYR A 53 -3.75 6.10 -3.80
C TYR A 53 -4.62 7.20 -3.21
N ALA A 54 -4.59 8.42 -3.74
CA ALA A 54 -5.43 9.51 -3.25
C ALA A 54 -6.92 9.18 -3.34
N SER A 55 -7.36 8.60 -4.46
CA SER A 55 -8.76 8.16 -4.63
C SER A 55 -9.13 7.03 -3.67
N ALA A 56 -8.21 6.09 -3.44
CA ALA A 56 -8.43 5.03 -2.47
C ALA A 56 -8.52 5.59 -1.04
N ILE A 57 -7.64 6.53 -0.67
CA ILE A 57 -7.63 7.22 0.62
C ILE A 57 -8.96 7.95 0.85
N ALA A 58 -9.41 8.75 -0.12
CA ALA A 58 -10.67 9.49 -0.03
C ALA A 58 -11.92 8.59 0.03
N ALA A 59 -11.82 7.35 -0.46
CA ALA A 59 -12.87 6.35 -0.37
C ALA A 59 -12.81 5.52 0.93
N LEU A 60 -11.83 5.73 1.81
CA LEU A 60 -11.74 5.03 3.09
C LEU A 60 -12.78 5.55 4.07
N ASP A 61 -13.45 4.63 4.76
CA ASP A 61 -14.21 4.92 5.97
C ASP A 61 -13.27 4.83 7.20
N ILE A 62 -12.20 5.63 7.18
CA ILE A 62 -11.19 5.72 8.25
C ILE A 62 -10.87 7.20 8.44
N GLU A 63 -11.07 7.71 9.65
CA GLU A 63 -10.66 9.07 9.98
C GLU A 63 -9.17 9.11 10.34
N PHE A 64 -8.42 10.03 9.73
CA PHE A 64 -7.00 10.24 9.98
C PHE A 64 -6.66 11.75 9.90
N ASP A 65 -5.51 12.13 10.45
CA ASP A 65 -5.04 13.52 10.52
C ASP A 65 -3.75 13.75 9.74
N MET A 66 -3.01 12.67 9.44
CA MET A 66 -1.80 12.72 8.63
C MET A 66 -1.47 11.38 7.97
N LEU A 67 -0.58 11.44 6.97
CA LEU A 67 -0.10 10.28 6.23
C LEU A 67 1.32 9.88 6.64
N PHE A 68 1.62 8.58 6.62
CA PHE A 68 2.95 8.07 6.90
C PHE A 68 3.40 6.99 5.92
N GLY A 69 4.60 7.14 5.36
CA GLY A 69 5.20 6.17 4.44
C GLY A 69 6.44 5.48 5.02
N PRO A 70 6.47 4.16 5.24
CA PRO A 70 7.68 3.47 5.69
C PRO A 70 8.83 3.56 4.68
N ALA A 71 10.06 3.68 5.19
CA ALA A 71 11.25 3.55 4.36
C ALA A 71 11.42 2.12 3.80
N TYR A 72 11.70 1.93 2.50
CA TYR A 72 11.93 2.95 1.48
C TYR A 72 10.74 3.14 0.52
N LYS A 73 9.94 2.10 0.32
CA LYS A 73 8.89 2.09 -0.72
C LYS A 73 7.71 2.99 -0.38
N GLY A 74 7.36 3.12 0.90
CA GLY A 74 6.31 4.03 1.36
C GLY A 74 6.66 5.51 1.16
N ILE A 75 7.95 5.87 1.03
CA ILE A 75 8.38 7.27 0.84
C ILE A 75 7.80 7.88 -0.45
N PRO A 76 8.06 7.33 -1.66
CA PRO A 76 7.44 7.89 -2.86
C PRO A 76 5.92 7.78 -2.82
N LEU A 77 5.37 6.70 -2.25
CA LEU A 77 3.92 6.51 -2.18
C LEU A 77 3.23 7.58 -1.35
N VAL A 78 3.71 7.86 -0.13
CA VAL A 78 3.11 8.88 0.74
C VAL A 78 3.22 10.28 0.14
N VAL A 79 4.35 10.60 -0.50
CA VAL A 79 4.57 11.89 -1.16
C VAL A 79 3.62 12.07 -2.35
N LEU A 80 3.52 11.06 -3.22
CA LEU A 80 2.64 11.10 -4.39
C LEU A 80 1.16 11.13 -3.99
N SER A 81 0.80 10.42 -2.94
CA SER A 81 -0.57 10.39 -2.40
C SER A 81 -0.96 11.74 -1.83
N ALA A 82 -0.14 12.32 -0.94
CA ALA A 82 -0.38 13.64 -0.36
C ALA A 82 -0.48 14.73 -1.43
N ALA A 83 0.44 14.73 -2.40
CA ALA A 83 0.40 15.67 -3.52
C ALA A 83 -0.87 15.53 -4.38
N SER A 84 -1.33 14.30 -4.59
CA SER A 84 -2.53 14.03 -5.39
C SER A 84 -3.82 14.37 -4.63
N LEU A 85 -3.88 14.14 -3.32
CA LEU A 85 -4.97 14.60 -2.46
C LEU A 85 -5.12 16.12 -2.54
N ALA A 86 -4.03 16.86 -2.36
CA ALA A 86 -4.06 18.32 -2.42
C ALA A 86 -4.41 18.86 -3.81
N SER A 87 -3.80 18.31 -4.88
CA SER A 87 -3.95 18.87 -6.23
C SER A 87 -5.21 18.42 -6.98
N HIS A 88 -5.79 17.27 -6.63
CA HIS A 88 -6.95 16.73 -7.33
C HIS A 88 -8.23 16.68 -6.49
N LEU A 89 -8.12 16.64 -5.16
CA LEU A 89 -9.25 16.49 -4.25
C LEU A 89 -9.41 17.67 -3.26
N ASP A 90 -8.51 18.67 -3.32
CA ASP A 90 -8.49 19.84 -2.42
C ASP A 90 -8.38 19.45 -0.92
N GLU A 91 -7.74 18.31 -0.66
CA GLU A 91 -7.49 17.79 0.69
C GLU A 91 -6.00 17.87 1.02
N ASP A 92 -5.62 18.76 1.95
CA ASP A 92 -4.23 18.97 2.36
C ASP A 92 -3.94 18.23 3.68
N TYR A 93 -3.14 17.16 3.61
CA TYR A 93 -2.71 16.40 4.78
C TYR A 93 -1.20 16.51 4.98
N PRO A 94 -0.74 16.73 6.23
CA PRO A 94 0.66 16.54 6.57
C PRO A 94 1.10 15.11 6.27
N PHE A 95 2.37 14.94 5.86
CA PHE A 95 2.95 13.62 5.68
C PHE A 95 4.33 13.50 6.33
N ALA A 96 4.69 12.27 6.68
CA ALA A 96 5.99 11.93 7.22
C ALA A 96 6.46 10.54 6.76
N PHE A 97 7.75 10.27 6.96
CA PHE A 97 8.36 8.96 6.72
C PHE A 97 9.58 8.77 7.62
N ASN A 98 9.93 7.52 7.93
CA ASN A 98 11.12 7.24 8.74
C ASN A 98 12.41 7.12 7.91
N ARG A 99 13.53 7.12 8.60
CA ARG A 99 14.84 6.64 8.16
C ARG A 99 15.09 5.26 8.76
N LYS A 100 15.82 4.41 8.04
CA LYS A 100 16.33 3.13 8.57
C LYS A 100 17.37 3.32 9.66
N GLU A 101 18.16 4.39 9.56
CA GLU A 101 19.21 4.74 10.51
C GLU A 101 18.99 6.18 10.98
N ALA A 102 19.01 6.38 12.29
CA ALA A 102 18.97 7.73 12.88
C ALA A 102 20.24 8.49 12.46
N LYS A 103 20.11 9.79 12.24
CA LYS A 103 21.30 10.65 12.09
C LYS A 103 21.68 11.22 13.45
N ASP A 104 22.96 11.15 13.77
CA ASP A 104 23.53 11.71 15.01
C ASP A 104 23.81 13.23 14.91
N HIS A 105 23.60 13.86 13.74
CA HIS A 105 23.97 15.25 13.45
C HIS A 105 22.87 15.96 12.64
N GLY A 106 22.68 17.27 12.83
CA GLY A 106 21.61 18.08 12.19
C GLY A 106 20.34 18.16 13.05
N GLU A 107 19.15 18.22 12.44
CA GLU A 107 17.85 18.13 13.15
C GLU A 107 17.66 16.80 13.92
N GLY A 108 18.56 15.83 13.73
CA GLY A 108 18.56 14.55 14.44
C GLY A 108 17.35 13.68 14.12
N GLY A 109 17.20 12.58 14.86
CA GLY A 109 16.01 11.74 14.82
C GLY A 109 15.91 10.80 13.61
N SER A 110 14.80 10.06 13.60
CA SER A 110 14.49 9.02 12.62
C SER A 110 13.31 9.38 11.71
N ILE A 111 12.66 10.54 11.89
CA ILE A 111 11.49 10.98 11.10
C ILE A 111 11.86 12.16 10.19
N ILE A 112 11.34 12.15 8.97
CA ILE A 112 11.39 13.28 8.03
C ILE A 112 9.94 13.67 7.69
N GLY A 113 9.67 14.97 7.63
CA GLY A 113 8.35 15.52 7.30
C GLY A 113 7.69 16.16 8.52
N ALA A 114 6.36 16.13 8.57
CA ALA A 114 5.61 16.65 9.70
C ALA A 114 5.86 15.83 11.00
N PRO A 115 5.77 16.44 12.19
CA PRO A 115 5.76 15.69 13.44
C PRO A 115 4.64 14.66 13.46
N LEU A 116 4.92 13.45 13.96
CA LEU A 116 3.89 12.44 14.16
C LEU A 116 2.93 12.87 15.27
N ALA A 117 1.68 13.12 14.93
CA ALA A 117 0.64 13.54 15.87
C ALA A 117 -0.74 13.09 15.38
N GLY A 118 -1.70 12.98 16.30
CA GLY A 118 -3.06 12.57 15.96
C GLY A 118 -3.14 11.16 15.41
N ARG A 119 -4.01 10.95 14.43
CA ARG A 119 -4.31 9.68 13.78
C ARG A 119 -3.53 9.56 12.48
N VAL A 120 -2.74 8.49 12.36
CA VAL A 120 -1.77 8.31 11.26
C VAL A 120 -2.24 7.20 10.33
N LEU A 121 -2.53 7.55 9.07
CA LEU A 121 -2.78 6.57 8.01
C LEU A 121 -1.45 6.16 7.36
N ILE A 122 -1.13 4.88 7.41
CA ILE A 122 0.12 4.34 6.88
C ILE A 122 -0.10 3.93 5.42
N VAL A 123 0.77 4.34 4.51
CA VAL A 123 0.69 4.07 3.07
C VAL A 123 1.91 3.26 2.62
N ASP A 124 1.70 2.05 2.12
CA ASP A 124 2.79 1.16 1.67
C ASP A 124 2.41 0.36 0.42
N ASP A 125 3.34 -0.43 -0.15
CA ASP A 125 3.09 -1.14 -1.41
C ASP A 125 2.30 -2.45 -1.24
N VAL A 126 2.84 -3.41 -0.47
CA VAL A 126 2.22 -4.73 -0.23
C VAL A 126 2.58 -5.25 1.15
N ILE A 127 1.64 -5.94 1.79
CA ILE A 127 1.91 -6.64 3.04
C ILE A 127 2.38 -8.06 2.73
N THR A 128 3.55 -8.41 3.25
CA THR A 128 4.10 -9.77 3.17
C THR A 128 3.99 -10.47 4.52
N ALA A 129 5.03 -10.40 5.35
CA ALA A 129 5.06 -11.02 6.69
C ALA A 129 4.58 -10.06 7.81
N GLY A 130 4.15 -8.84 7.46
CA GLY A 130 3.72 -7.82 8.41
C GLY A 130 4.85 -7.18 9.24
N THR A 131 6.11 -7.59 9.06
CA THR A 131 7.26 -7.07 9.83
C THR A 131 7.42 -5.56 9.68
N ALA A 132 7.34 -5.04 8.44
CA ALA A 132 7.45 -3.61 8.18
C ALA A 132 6.32 -2.82 8.86
N VAL A 133 5.08 -3.31 8.77
CA VAL A 133 3.93 -2.67 9.43
C VAL A 133 4.13 -2.59 10.94
N ARG A 134 4.59 -3.67 11.58
CA ARG A 134 4.87 -3.67 13.04
C ARG A 134 5.88 -2.60 13.44
N GLU A 135 6.99 -2.51 12.70
CA GLU A 135 8.02 -1.49 12.95
C GLU A 135 7.43 -0.07 12.87
N VAL A 136 6.58 0.19 11.88
CA VAL A 136 5.90 1.49 11.72
C VAL A 136 4.93 1.77 12.86
N LEU A 137 4.14 0.79 13.28
CA LEU A 137 3.20 0.99 14.39
C LEU A 137 3.94 1.34 15.69
N GLU A 138 5.08 0.72 15.96
CA GLU A 138 5.92 1.07 17.11
C GLU A 138 6.49 2.48 16.99
N ILE A 139 6.91 2.90 15.79
CA ILE A 139 7.36 4.28 15.53
C ILE A 139 6.23 5.29 15.81
N VAL A 140 5.04 5.04 15.29
CA VAL A 140 3.87 5.93 15.44
C VAL A 140 3.45 6.02 16.92
N ARG A 141 3.28 4.87 17.58
CA ARG A 141 2.91 4.81 19.00
C ARG A 141 3.99 5.41 19.89
N GLY A 142 5.26 5.16 19.60
CA GLY A 142 6.41 5.71 20.32
C GLY A 142 6.53 7.23 20.24
N ALA A 143 6.00 7.84 19.17
CA ALA A 143 5.87 9.29 19.05
C ALA A 143 4.63 9.88 19.73
N GLY A 144 3.79 9.05 20.36
CA GLY A 144 2.53 9.48 21.00
C GLY A 144 1.36 9.68 20.04
N ALA A 145 1.51 9.26 18.77
CA ALA A 145 0.43 9.28 17.78
C ALA A 145 -0.32 7.92 17.75
N THR A 146 -1.50 7.92 17.13
CA THR A 146 -2.37 6.74 17.04
C THR A 146 -2.40 6.21 15.60
N PRO A 147 -2.07 4.95 15.34
CA PRO A 147 -2.26 4.39 14.00
C PRO A 147 -3.75 4.30 13.65
N ALA A 148 -4.16 4.95 12.56
CA ALA A 148 -5.54 4.96 12.09
C ALA A 148 -5.87 3.73 11.22
N GLY A 149 -4.89 3.31 10.42
CA GLY A 149 -5.05 2.25 9.44
C GLY A 149 -3.79 2.07 8.60
N VAL A 150 -3.80 1.03 7.77
CA VAL A 150 -2.78 0.80 6.74
C VAL A 150 -3.49 0.67 5.39
N LEU A 151 -3.04 1.43 4.39
CA LEU A 151 -3.44 1.30 2.99
C LEU A 151 -2.28 0.73 2.18
N VAL A 152 -2.55 -0.35 1.45
CA VAL A 152 -1.60 -0.94 0.50
C VAL A 152 -2.11 -0.97 -0.94
N ALA A 153 -1.22 -1.16 -1.91
CA ALA A 153 -1.61 -1.26 -3.32
C ALA A 153 -2.44 -2.53 -3.58
N LEU A 154 -1.94 -3.69 -3.17
CA LEU A 154 -2.55 -4.99 -3.46
C LEU A 154 -2.65 -5.85 -2.19
N ASP A 155 -3.88 -6.30 -1.88
CA ASP A 155 -4.12 -7.45 -1.02
C ASP A 155 -4.12 -8.72 -1.88
N ARG A 156 -3.17 -9.61 -1.61
CA ARG A 156 -3.00 -10.87 -2.35
C ARG A 156 -4.01 -11.95 -1.91
N GLU A 157 -4.77 -11.69 -0.85
CA GLU A 157 -5.76 -12.58 -0.24
C GLU A 157 -5.22 -13.98 0.07
N GLU A 158 -3.89 -14.09 0.26
CA GLU A 158 -3.23 -15.35 0.56
C GLU A 158 -3.55 -15.81 1.99
N VAL A 159 -3.78 -17.11 2.13
CA VAL A 159 -3.99 -17.74 3.44
C VAL A 159 -2.69 -17.74 4.25
N ALA A 160 -2.81 -17.36 5.52
CA ALA A 160 -1.69 -17.37 6.45
C ALA A 160 -1.13 -18.79 6.65
N PRO A 161 0.19 -18.97 6.85
CA PRO A 161 0.80 -20.31 6.92
C PRO A 161 0.24 -21.24 8.00
N LYS A 162 -0.40 -20.71 9.06
CA LYS A 162 -0.88 -21.47 10.22
C LYS A 162 -2.35 -21.21 10.57
N ALA A 163 -3.10 -20.49 9.75
CA ALA A 163 -4.49 -20.14 10.03
C ALA A 163 -5.37 -20.32 8.78
N LYS A 164 -6.67 -20.53 8.97
CA LYS A 164 -7.66 -20.60 7.88
C LYS A 164 -8.21 -19.22 7.48
N ILE A 165 -7.48 -18.15 7.80
CA ILE A 165 -7.84 -16.76 7.47
C ILE A 165 -6.72 -16.13 6.63
N SER A 166 -7.03 -15.04 5.91
CA SER A 166 -6.02 -14.32 5.12
C SER A 166 -4.94 -13.74 6.03
N ALA A 167 -3.73 -13.61 5.50
CA ALA A 167 -2.61 -13.01 6.22
C ALA A 167 -2.92 -11.56 6.67
N VAL A 168 -3.66 -10.81 5.84
CA VAL A 168 -4.13 -9.46 6.17
C VAL A 168 -5.08 -9.49 7.36
N ARG A 169 -6.10 -10.36 7.37
CA ARG A 169 -7.06 -10.44 8.47
C ARG A 169 -6.44 -10.91 9.79
N GLN A 170 -5.49 -11.84 9.72
CA GLN A 170 -4.71 -12.22 10.90
C GLN A 170 -3.95 -11.02 11.45
N LEU A 171 -3.33 -10.23 10.56
CA LEU A 171 -2.56 -9.06 10.95
C LEU A 171 -3.44 -7.95 11.52
N GLU A 172 -4.62 -7.70 10.95
CA GLU A 172 -5.61 -6.75 11.52
C GLU A 172 -5.97 -7.11 12.96
N ASN A 173 -6.27 -8.40 13.22
CA ASN A 173 -6.61 -8.87 14.56
C ASN A 173 -5.44 -8.74 15.55
N GLU A 174 -4.22 -8.99 15.10
CA GLU A 174 -3.03 -8.94 15.95
C GLU A 174 -2.56 -7.51 16.24
N LEU A 175 -2.80 -6.58 15.30
CA LEU A 175 -2.33 -5.20 15.40
C LEU A 175 -3.39 -4.24 15.94
N GLU A 176 -4.65 -4.65 15.93
CA GLU A 176 -5.84 -3.84 16.27
C GLU A 176 -5.92 -2.58 15.41
N VAL A 177 -5.53 -2.69 14.13
CA VAL A 177 -5.49 -1.58 13.16
C VAL A 177 -6.07 -2.08 11.84
N PRO A 178 -7.02 -1.37 11.22
CA PRO A 178 -7.60 -1.78 9.95
C PRO A 178 -6.57 -1.73 8.82
N ILE A 179 -6.62 -2.73 7.94
CA ILE A 179 -5.77 -2.83 6.76
C ILE A 179 -6.68 -2.85 5.54
N ARG A 180 -6.41 -1.96 4.59
CA ARG A 180 -7.16 -1.79 3.35
C ARG A 180 -6.21 -1.86 2.17
N SER A 181 -6.76 -2.15 1.00
CA SER A 181 -6.00 -2.12 -0.24
C SER A 181 -6.72 -1.32 -1.32
N ILE A 182 -5.95 -0.80 -2.29
CA ILE A 182 -6.53 -0.26 -3.52
C ILE A 182 -7.25 -1.39 -4.25
N VAL A 183 -6.57 -2.51 -4.48
CA VAL A 183 -7.12 -3.70 -5.14
C VAL A 183 -6.85 -4.96 -4.33
N SER A 184 -7.71 -5.95 -4.50
CA SER A 184 -7.59 -7.31 -3.97
C SER A 184 -7.36 -8.32 -5.09
N LEU A 185 -7.03 -9.57 -4.75
CA LEU A 185 -7.02 -10.66 -5.72
C LEU A 185 -8.41 -10.87 -6.33
N THR A 186 -9.47 -10.71 -5.53
CA THR A 186 -10.86 -10.72 -6.03
C THR A 186 -11.09 -9.62 -7.06
N ASP A 187 -10.71 -8.36 -6.78
CA ASP A 187 -10.83 -7.27 -7.77
C ASP A 187 -10.06 -7.57 -9.07
N LEU A 188 -8.91 -8.25 -8.95
CA LEU A 188 -8.16 -8.68 -10.12
C LEU A 188 -8.92 -9.73 -10.93
N ILE A 189 -9.44 -10.78 -10.30
CA ILE A 189 -10.20 -11.84 -10.99
C ILE A 189 -11.41 -11.24 -11.69
N ASP A 190 -12.19 -10.41 -10.99
CA ASP A 190 -13.36 -9.73 -11.56
C ASP A 190 -13.00 -8.91 -12.80
N HIS A 191 -11.84 -8.22 -12.78
CA HIS A 191 -11.37 -7.45 -13.93
C HIS A 191 -10.95 -8.32 -15.12
N LEU A 192 -10.31 -9.47 -14.87
CA LEU A 192 -9.87 -10.38 -15.93
C LEU A 192 -11.04 -11.12 -16.58
N GLU A 193 -12.13 -11.39 -15.85
CA GLU A 193 -13.36 -11.99 -16.40
C GLU A 193 -14.02 -11.10 -17.47
N GLU A 194 -13.80 -9.79 -17.40
CA GLU A 194 -14.31 -8.83 -18.38
C GLU A 194 -13.45 -8.78 -19.68
N ASP A 195 -12.25 -9.36 -19.66
CA ASP A 195 -11.28 -9.29 -20.76
C ASP A 195 -10.91 -10.67 -21.32
N LYS A 196 -11.27 -10.89 -22.59
CA LYS A 196 -11.01 -12.14 -23.32
C LYS A 196 -9.52 -12.46 -23.47
N GLU A 197 -8.61 -11.48 -23.38
CA GLU A 197 -7.17 -11.72 -23.47
C GLU A 197 -6.65 -12.55 -22.29
N TYR A 198 -7.29 -12.40 -21.11
CA TYR A 198 -6.84 -13.02 -19.87
C TYR A 198 -7.67 -14.24 -19.45
N GLU A 199 -8.65 -14.66 -20.26
CA GLU A 199 -9.54 -15.81 -19.97
C GLU A 199 -8.77 -17.10 -19.65
N GLN A 200 -7.59 -17.29 -20.26
CA GLN A 200 -6.72 -18.46 -20.04
C GLN A 200 -6.03 -18.51 -18.66
N TYR A 201 -6.03 -17.39 -17.91
CA TYR A 201 -5.38 -17.28 -16.59
C TYR A 201 -6.38 -17.31 -15.43
N LEU A 202 -7.68 -17.38 -15.74
CA LEU A 202 -8.74 -17.53 -14.74
C LEU A 202 -8.76 -18.98 -14.19
N PRO A 203 -9.09 -19.17 -12.90
CA PRO A 203 -9.14 -20.48 -12.24
C PRO A 203 -10.31 -21.37 -12.68
#